data_AF-A0AAD4ER04-F1
#
_entry.id   AF-A0AAD4ER04-F1
#
_cell.length_a   1.000
_cell.length_b   1.000
_cell.length_c   1.000
_cell.angle_alpha   90.00
_cell.angle_beta   90.00
_cell.angle_gamma   90.00
#
_symmetry.space_group_name_H-M   'P 1'
#
loop_
_entity.id
_entity.type
_entity.pdbx_description
1 polymer ?
#
loop_
_entity_poly.entity_id
_entity_poly.type
_entity_poly.pdbx_seq_one_letter_code
_entity_poly.pdbx_strand_id
1 'polypeptide(L)'
;MIPVNSASHRDLGFTGRLAGHWYAVYGDVLWCAPGVTDMRRDRPGFHGMVRDAVSRMTDDPLKVVDLALNDDWPVRHQRQFVPWNAKGDRLVGAGVARVEVIDGTPTVTKRFGPRGYWWDSKTTARYGDVCAYRDEHSEYIYIWGGPPTYITDWLNKSYTYLARVKAADAFDLGKYEYFWGRQQGWKREVLNRFTPETAVLWGTGQGQVFWSPYYKCYVLVHLALATPIDGGLVYAGVAHPYHDPSGKTLVVSYTNNNHIEVIKIVFE
;
A
#
# COMPACT_ATOMS: atom_id res chain seq x y z
N MET A 1 -10.42 10.27 25.18
CA MET A 1 -8.97 10.46 25.36
C MET A 1 -8.31 9.79 24.17
N ILE A 2 -7.60 10.53 23.32
CA ILE A 2 -6.88 9.93 22.19
C ILE A 2 -5.73 9.14 22.82
N PRO A 3 -5.57 7.82 22.56
CA PRO A 3 -4.46 7.05 23.11
C PRO A 3 -3.16 7.75 22.78
N VAL A 4 -2.27 7.85 23.76
CA VAL A 4 -0.89 8.27 23.56
C VAL A 4 -0.29 7.28 22.57
N ASN A 5 -0.09 7.68 21.31
CA ASN A 5 0.40 6.75 20.30
C ASN A 5 1.83 6.31 20.65
N SER A 6 2.17 5.07 20.32
CA SER A 6 3.57 4.66 20.31
C SER A 6 4.33 5.42 19.24
N ALA A 7 5.52 5.89 19.59
CA ALA A 7 6.49 6.20 18.55
C ALA A 7 6.88 4.91 17.83
N SER A 8 6.98 4.98 16.50
CA SER A 8 7.42 3.86 15.67
C SER A 8 8.11 4.39 14.43
N HIS A 9 9.13 3.68 13.98
CA HIS A 9 9.68 3.83 12.63
C HIS A 9 8.84 2.96 11.70
N ARG A 10 8.38 3.52 10.59
CA ARG A 10 7.37 2.90 9.73
C ARG A 10 7.87 2.82 8.30
N ASP A 11 7.70 1.67 7.70
CA ASP A 11 7.71 1.52 6.26
C ASP A 11 6.33 1.88 5.68
N LEU A 12 6.26 2.89 4.82
CA LEU A 12 5.01 3.31 4.19
C LEU A 12 4.44 2.22 3.28
N GLY A 13 3.19 1.85 3.52
CA GLY A 13 2.40 1.03 2.62
C GLY A 13 1.46 1.89 1.78
N PHE A 14 0.16 1.68 1.95
CA PHE A 14 -0.90 2.30 1.15
C PHE A 14 -1.89 3.06 2.02
N THR A 15 -2.62 4.01 1.44
CA THR A 15 -3.79 4.62 2.09
C THR A 15 -5.09 4.25 1.38
N GLY A 16 -6.16 4.15 2.17
CA GLY A 16 -7.49 3.87 1.67
C GLY A 16 -8.59 4.36 2.61
N ARG A 17 -9.79 4.55 2.04
CA ARG A 17 -10.97 4.99 2.79
C ARG A 17 -11.87 3.81 3.13
N LEU A 18 -12.23 3.69 4.40
CA LEU A 18 -13.16 2.68 4.91
C LEU A 18 -14.05 3.30 5.99
N ALA A 19 -15.35 3.00 5.98
CA ALA A 19 -16.31 3.48 7.00
C ALA A 19 -16.19 4.98 7.35
N GLY A 20 -16.00 5.83 6.33
CA GLY A 20 -15.92 7.29 6.50
C GLY A 20 -14.57 7.84 6.97
N HIS A 21 -13.56 6.99 7.18
CA HIS A 21 -12.22 7.40 7.61
C HIS A 21 -11.14 6.95 6.63
N TRP A 22 -10.04 7.69 6.61
CA TRP A 22 -8.82 7.31 5.91
C TRP A 22 -7.91 6.53 6.86
N TYR A 23 -7.32 5.45 6.35
CA TYR A 23 -6.37 4.61 7.06
C TYR A 23 -5.10 4.47 6.22
N ALA A 24 -3.96 4.44 6.90
CA ALA A 24 -2.71 3.96 6.35
C ALA A 24 -2.49 2.53 6.80
N VAL A 25 -2.08 1.68 5.85
CA VAL A 25 -1.45 0.40 6.14
C VAL A 25 0.04 0.60 5.94
N TYR A 26 0.83 0.23 6.95
CA TYR A 26 2.29 0.26 6.91
C TYR A 26 2.83 -1.14 6.68
N GLY A 27 4.01 -1.24 6.07
CA GLY A 27 4.82 -2.46 6.07
C GLY A 27 5.49 -2.65 7.43
N ASP A 28 6.78 -3.00 7.45
CA ASP A 28 7.53 -3.16 8.70
C ASP A 28 7.39 -1.92 9.60
N VAL A 29 6.85 -2.12 10.80
CA VAL A 29 6.73 -1.10 11.84
C VAL A 29 7.61 -1.51 13.01
N LEU A 30 8.71 -0.78 13.19
CA LEU A 30 9.66 -0.97 14.28
C LEU A 30 9.22 -0.10 15.46
N TRP A 31 9.01 -0.74 16.60
CA TRP A 31 8.61 -0.05 17.80
C TRP A 31 9.78 0.75 18.38
N CYS A 32 9.49 1.95 18.88
CA CYS A 32 10.45 2.67 19.69
C CYS A 32 10.53 2.07 21.09
N ALA A 33 11.52 2.50 21.89
CA ALA A 33 11.66 2.04 23.26
C ALA A 33 10.40 2.35 24.11
N PRO A 34 10.08 1.51 25.13
CA PRO A 34 8.94 1.74 26.01
C PRO A 34 8.92 3.16 26.60
N GLY A 35 7.78 3.84 26.50
CA GLY A 35 7.60 5.22 26.98
C GLY A 35 8.00 6.31 25.98
N VAL A 36 8.54 5.96 24.81
CA VAL A 36 8.87 6.93 23.76
C VAL A 36 7.61 7.24 22.93
N THR A 37 7.34 8.53 22.78
CA THR A 37 6.20 9.07 22.00
C THR A 37 6.65 9.99 20.87
N ASP A 38 7.96 10.21 20.75
CA ASP A 38 8.63 10.92 19.64
C ASP A 38 9.76 10.04 19.12
N MET A 39 9.62 9.53 17.90
CA MET A 39 10.58 8.65 17.24
C MET A 39 11.99 9.25 17.14
N ARG A 40 12.11 10.59 17.13
CA ARG A 40 13.42 11.27 17.09
C ARG A 40 14.19 11.16 18.41
N ARG A 41 13.52 10.72 19.48
CA ARG A 41 14.09 10.49 20.81
C ARG A 41 14.27 9.00 21.11
N ASP A 42 14.04 8.15 20.12
CA ASP A 42 14.21 6.72 20.29
C ASP A 42 15.68 6.38 20.57
N ARG A 43 15.88 5.36 21.41
CA ARG A 43 17.21 4.92 21.81
C ARG A 43 17.65 3.78 20.90
N PRO A 44 18.96 3.70 20.55
CA PRO A 44 19.48 2.58 19.76
C PRO A 44 19.11 1.23 20.39
N GLY A 45 18.68 0.28 19.56
CA GLY A 45 18.27 -1.06 19.98
C GLY A 45 17.05 -1.54 19.20
N PHE A 46 16.82 -2.86 19.23
CA PHE A 46 15.60 -3.45 18.70
C PHE A 46 14.60 -3.63 19.84
N HIS A 47 13.44 -2.98 19.74
CA HIS A 47 12.40 -3.00 20.79
C HIS A 47 11.20 -3.86 20.40
N GLY A 48 11.24 -4.50 19.22
CA GLY A 48 10.15 -5.26 18.64
C GLY A 48 9.69 -4.67 17.30
N MET A 49 8.92 -5.46 16.56
CA MET A 49 8.33 -5.02 15.31
C MET A 49 7.09 -5.85 14.97
N VAL A 50 6.26 -5.28 14.11
CA VAL A 50 5.25 -6.02 13.33
C VAL A 50 5.52 -5.83 11.84
N ARG A 51 5.13 -6.80 11.02
CA ARG A 51 5.39 -6.78 9.56
C ARG A 51 4.42 -5.90 8.79
N ASP A 52 3.29 -5.62 9.40
CA ASP A 52 2.34 -4.60 8.97
C ASP A 52 1.55 -4.10 10.17
N ALA A 53 1.06 -2.87 10.04
CA ALA A 53 0.16 -2.26 11.00
C ALA A 53 -0.84 -1.36 10.27
N VAL A 54 -1.93 -1.02 10.96
CA VAL A 54 -2.92 -0.07 10.48
C VAL A 54 -3.04 1.11 11.44
N SER A 55 -3.06 2.31 10.88
CA SER A 55 -3.31 3.54 11.65
C SER A 55 -4.38 4.37 10.95
N ARG A 56 -5.17 5.09 11.74
CA ARG A 56 -6.13 6.07 11.22
C ARG A 56 -5.41 7.37 10.90
N MET A 57 -5.62 7.89 9.70
CA MET A 57 -5.11 9.19 9.27
C MET A 57 -5.84 10.32 9.99
N THR A 58 -5.16 11.45 10.19
CA THR A 58 -5.76 12.68 10.73
C THR A 58 -5.76 13.80 9.70
N ASP A 59 -6.37 14.93 10.04
CA ASP A 59 -6.36 16.12 9.19
C ASP A 59 -4.95 16.75 9.11
N ASP A 60 -4.10 16.47 10.11
CA ASP A 60 -2.67 16.77 10.08
C ASP A 60 -1.92 15.60 9.41
N PRO A 61 -1.36 15.78 8.22
CA PRO A 61 -0.72 14.69 7.48
C PRO A 61 0.57 14.18 8.17
N LEU A 62 1.08 14.90 9.17
CA LEU A 62 2.22 14.47 9.98
C LEU A 62 1.81 13.60 11.17
N LYS A 63 0.51 13.36 11.38
CA LYS A 63 -0.01 12.63 12.52
C LYS A 63 -0.97 11.53 12.10
N VAL A 64 -0.82 10.38 12.77
CA VAL A 64 -1.73 9.24 12.69
C VAL A 64 -2.10 8.78 14.08
N VAL A 65 -3.26 8.14 14.19
CA VAL A 65 -3.71 7.43 15.38
C VAL A 65 -3.48 5.95 15.16
N ASP A 66 -2.50 5.38 15.86
CA ASP A 66 -2.23 3.94 15.79
C ASP A 66 -3.40 3.14 16.35
N LEU A 67 -3.71 2.02 15.70
CA LEU A 67 -4.82 1.14 16.04
C LEU A 67 -4.32 -0.27 16.38
N ALA A 68 -5.23 -1.13 16.84
CA ALA A 68 -4.95 -2.52 17.19
C ALA A 68 -3.72 -2.64 18.10
N LEU A 69 -3.70 -1.91 19.21
CA LEU A 69 -2.54 -1.85 20.10
C LEU A 69 -2.46 -3.07 21.04
N ASN A 70 -1.24 -3.42 21.45
CA ASN A 70 -0.96 -4.40 22.49
C ASN A 70 -1.16 -3.81 23.90
N ASP A 71 -0.75 -4.56 24.93
CA ASP A 71 -0.94 -4.19 26.34
C ASP A 71 0.37 -3.71 27.00
N ASP A 72 1.36 -3.30 26.21
CA ASP A 72 2.64 -2.80 26.72
C ASP A 72 2.47 -1.53 27.57
N TRP A 73 3.40 -1.33 28.51
CA TRP A 73 3.42 -0.21 29.44
C TRP A 73 4.82 0.44 29.47
N PRO A 74 4.93 1.79 29.59
CA PRO A 74 3.84 2.77 29.71
C PRO A 74 3.18 3.18 28.39
N VAL A 75 3.70 2.71 27.26
CA VAL A 75 3.19 3.02 25.92
C VAL A 75 2.94 1.70 25.20
N ARG A 76 1.75 1.59 24.60
CA ARG A 76 1.30 0.41 23.85
C ARG A 76 1.77 0.50 22.42
N HIS A 77 2.11 -0.63 21.80
CA HIS A 77 2.58 -0.72 20.41
C HIS A 77 1.58 -1.42 19.49
N GLN A 78 1.69 -1.20 18.18
CA GLN A 78 0.79 -1.81 17.18
C GLN A 78 0.94 -3.34 17.16
N ARG A 79 -0.18 -4.06 17.09
CA ARG A 79 -0.21 -5.49 16.75
C ARG A 79 -0.16 -5.67 15.24
N GLN A 80 0.22 -6.88 14.82
CA GLN A 80 0.20 -7.29 13.43
C GLN A 80 -1.22 -7.15 12.85
N PHE A 81 -1.35 -6.43 11.73
CA PHE A 81 -2.65 -6.17 11.10
C PHE A 81 -3.14 -7.38 10.28
N VAL A 82 -2.32 -7.92 9.39
CA VAL A 82 -2.61 -9.15 8.64
C VAL A 82 -2.13 -10.37 9.45
N PRO A 83 -3.01 -11.29 9.84
CA PRO A 83 -2.62 -12.46 10.63
C PRO A 83 -1.47 -13.25 9.97
N TRP A 84 -0.45 -13.51 10.77
CA TRP A 84 0.79 -14.16 10.34
C TRP A 84 0.51 -15.56 9.80
N ASN A 85 1.06 -15.87 8.62
CA ASN A 85 1.21 -17.24 8.16
C ASN A 85 2.70 -17.60 8.25
N ALA A 86 3.03 -18.76 8.84
CA ALA A 86 4.40 -19.13 9.20
C ALA A 86 5.36 -19.42 8.02
N LYS A 87 5.14 -18.85 6.83
CA LYS A 87 5.88 -19.14 5.60
C LYS A 87 6.80 -18.01 5.18
N GLY A 88 7.86 -17.79 5.98
CA GLY A 88 9.16 -17.23 5.58
C GLY A 88 9.20 -15.78 5.07
N ASP A 89 10.41 -15.23 4.96
CA ASP A 89 10.67 -13.82 4.63
C ASP A 89 10.69 -13.52 3.11
N ARG A 90 9.96 -14.29 2.29
CA ARG A 90 9.96 -14.14 0.83
C ARG A 90 8.58 -13.84 0.27
N LEU A 91 8.53 -13.05 -0.80
CA LEU A 91 7.30 -12.78 -1.56
C LEU A 91 6.76 -14.08 -2.18
N VAL A 92 5.69 -14.63 -1.60
CA VAL A 92 5.04 -15.87 -2.06
C VAL A 92 3.86 -15.64 -3.00
N GLY A 93 3.29 -14.44 -3.01
CA GLY A 93 2.13 -14.10 -3.82
C GLY A 93 1.45 -12.80 -3.42
N ALA A 94 0.38 -12.48 -4.14
CA ALA A 94 -0.52 -11.35 -3.88
C ALA A 94 -1.97 -11.84 -3.82
N GLY A 95 -2.84 -11.11 -3.14
CA GLY A 95 -4.23 -11.54 -3.01
C GLY A 95 -5.11 -10.50 -2.33
N VAL A 96 -6.34 -10.91 -2.06
CA VAL A 96 -7.36 -10.06 -1.44
C VAL A 96 -7.62 -10.50 -0.01
N ALA A 97 -7.84 -9.53 0.86
CA ALA A 97 -8.36 -9.73 2.20
C ALA A 97 -9.67 -8.95 2.37
N ARG A 98 -10.62 -9.52 3.12
CA ARG A 98 -11.76 -8.79 3.66
C ARG A 98 -11.32 -8.11 4.94
N VAL A 99 -11.59 -6.82 5.01
CA VAL A 99 -11.35 -5.98 6.18
C VAL A 99 -12.70 -5.45 6.66
N GLU A 100 -12.97 -5.61 7.95
CA GLU A 100 -14.17 -5.11 8.61
C GLU A 100 -13.77 -4.17 9.74
N VAL A 101 -14.57 -3.14 9.99
CA VAL A 101 -14.35 -2.25 11.14
C VAL A 101 -15.08 -2.85 12.32
N ILE A 102 -14.32 -3.42 13.26
CA ILE A 102 -14.82 -4.04 14.48
C ILE A 102 -14.40 -3.13 15.63
N ASP A 103 -15.36 -2.63 16.40
CA ASP A 103 -15.12 -1.70 17.51
C ASP A 103 -14.25 -0.49 17.12
N GLY A 104 -14.48 0.06 15.93
CA GLY A 104 -13.75 1.22 15.39
C GLY A 104 -12.36 0.91 14.83
N THR A 105 -11.94 -0.37 14.82
CA THR A 105 -10.62 -0.80 14.33
C THR A 105 -10.76 -1.66 13.06
N PRO A 106 -10.10 -1.30 11.94
CA PRO A 106 -9.99 -2.19 10.79
C PRO A 106 -9.34 -3.52 11.19
N THR A 107 -10.01 -4.62 10.87
CA THR A 107 -9.60 -5.98 11.23
C THR A 107 -9.71 -6.87 10.00
N VAL A 108 -8.63 -7.59 9.67
CA VAL A 108 -8.65 -8.59 8.61
C VAL A 108 -9.45 -9.81 9.08
N THR A 109 -10.62 -10.03 8.50
CA THR A 109 -11.51 -11.15 8.89
C THR A 109 -11.39 -12.36 7.97
N LYS A 110 -10.90 -12.17 6.74
CA LYS A 110 -10.67 -13.26 5.79
C LYS A 110 -9.57 -12.92 4.81
N ARG A 111 -8.66 -13.85 4.57
CA ARG A 111 -7.75 -13.84 3.42
C ARG A 111 -8.27 -14.81 2.36
N PHE A 112 -8.30 -14.39 1.11
CA PHE A 112 -8.80 -15.20 0.02
C PHE A 112 -7.70 -15.99 -0.68
N GLY A 113 -8.08 -17.14 -1.24
CA GLY A 113 -7.18 -18.09 -1.89
C GLY A 113 -6.73 -19.22 -0.94
N PRO A 114 -6.46 -20.43 -1.46
CA PRO A 114 -6.20 -21.61 -0.64
C PRO A 114 -4.94 -21.49 0.23
N ARG A 115 -4.03 -20.59 -0.13
CA ARG A 115 -2.79 -20.31 0.61
C ARG A 115 -2.80 -18.91 1.27
N GLY A 116 -3.97 -18.24 1.30
CA GLY A 116 -4.11 -16.85 1.74
C GLY A 116 -3.69 -15.80 0.70
N TYR A 117 -3.51 -16.23 -0.55
CA TYR A 117 -3.27 -15.40 -1.72
C TYR A 117 -3.83 -16.06 -2.98
N TRP A 118 -4.16 -15.27 -4.00
CA TRP A 118 -4.70 -15.73 -5.28
C TRP A 118 -3.64 -15.84 -6.36
N TRP A 119 -2.75 -14.85 -6.44
CA TRP A 119 -1.73 -14.74 -7.46
C TRP A 119 -0.40 -15.26 -6.91
N ASP A 120 0.03 -16.42 -7.41
CA ASP A 120 1.34 -16.99 -7.05
C ASP A 120 2.45 -16.16 -7.70
N SER A 121 3.35 -15.63 -6.88
CA SER A 121 4.42 -14.75 -7.35
C SER A 121 5.36 -15.46 -8.34
N LYS A 122 5.40 -16.79 -8.35
CA LYS A 122 6.23 -17.57 -9.26
C LYS A 122 5.70 -17.67 -10.68
N THR A 123 4.41 -17.41 -10.90
CA THR A 123 3.77 -17.67 -12.22
C THR A 123 2.91 -16.52 -12.70
N THR A 124 2.53 -15.60 -11.81
CA THR A 124 1.62 -14.49 -12.11
C THR A 124 2.22 -13.16 -11.71
N ALA A 125 1.76 -12.08 -12.34
CA ALA A 125 2.05 -10.75 -11.82
C ALA A 125 1.47 -10.61 -10.41
N ARG A 126 2.16 -9.84 -9.57
CA ARG A 126 1.82 -9.65 -8.15
C ARG A 126 0.76 -8.57 -7.98
N TYR A 127 -0.42 -8.79 -8.56
CA TYR A 127 -1.47 -7.77 -8.62
C TYR A 127 -1.83 -7.19 -7.25
N GLY A 128 -1.63 -5.87 -7.10
CA GLY A 128 -1.86 -5.10 -5.87
C GLY A 128 -0.58 -4.71 -5.14
N ASP A 129 0.60 -5.24 -5.50
CA ASP A 129 1.87 -4.88 -4.84
C ASP A 129 2.40 -3.49 -5.25
N VAL A 130 2.04 -3.01 -6.45
CA VAL A 130 2.42 -1.68 -6.92
C VAL A 130 1.41 -0.64 -6.48
N CYS A 131 0.11 -0.89 -6.73
CA CYS A 131 -0.97 0.04 -6.44
C CYS A 131 -2.32 -0.69 -6.46
N ALA A 132 -3.29 -0.19 -5.69
CA ALA A 132 -4.70 -0.54 -5.78
C ALA A 132 -5.54 0.74 -5.72
N TYR A 133 -6.54 0.86 -6.59
CA TYR A 133 -7.41 2.04 -6.65
C TYR A 133 -8.87 1.64 -6.89
N ARG A 134 -9.76 2.04 -5.97
CA ARG A 134 -11.20 1.99 -6.17
C ARG A 134 -11.61 3.27 -6.89
N ASP A 135 -11.89 3.15 -8.18
CA ASP A 135 -12.18 4.29 -9.03
C ASP A 135 -13.55 4.90 -8.71
N GLU A 136 -13.57 6.16 -8.26
CA GLU A 136 -14.83 6.85 -7.93
C GLU A 136 -15.70 7.16 -9.16
N HIS A 137 -15.13 7.08 -10.37
CA HIS A 137 -15.81 7.35 -11.63
C HIS A 137 -16.23 6.08 -12.39
N SER A 138 -16.01 4.89 -11.81
CA SER A 138 -16.50 3.63 -12.35
C SER A 138 -16.95 2.67 -11.24
N GLU A 139 -17.41 1.49 -11.64
CA GLU A 139 -17.71 0.40 -10.72
C GLU A 139 -16.48 -0.47 -10.39
N TYR A 140 -15.31 -0.14 -10.93
CA TYR A 140 -14.14 -1.01 -10.87
C TYR A 140 -13.16 -0.66 -9.74
N ILE A 141 -12.48 -1.70 -9.26
CA ILE A 141 -11.21 -1.62 -8.56
C ILE A 141 -10.13 -2.02 -9.57
N TYR A 142 -9.09 -1.22 -9.69
CA TYR A 142 -7.91 -1.50 -10.49
C TYR A 142 -6.73 -1.85 -9.58
N ILE A 143 -5.99 -2.88 -9.95
CA ILE A 143 -4.82 -3.34 -9.20
C ILE A 143 -3.63 -3.54 -10.15
N TRP A 144 -2.51 -2.92 -9.80
CA TRP A 144 -1.26 -2.96 -10.53
C TRP A 144 -0.29 -3.91 -9.84
N GLY A 145 0.39 -4.73 -10.62
CA GLY A 145 1.32 -5.73 -10.11
C GLY A 145 2.62 -5.76 -10.87
N GLY A 146 3.73 -5.91 -10.14
CA GLY A 146 5.02 -6.24 -10.75
C GLY A 146 5.03 -7.64 -11.40
N PRO A 147 6.06 -7.97 -12.20
CA PRO A 147 6.14 -9.23 -12.93
C PRO A 147 6.32 -10.42 -11.98
N PRO A 148 6.09 -11.66 -12.42
CA PRO A 148 6.47 -12.84 -11.66
C PRO A 148 7.94 -12.85 -11.22
N THR A 149 8.27 -13.53 -10.12
CA THR A 149 9.61 -13.53 -9.51
C THR A 149 10.67 -14.25 -10.33
N TYR A 150 10.30 -15.02 -11.36
CA TYR A 150 11.28 -15.63 -12.27
C TYR A 150 11.87 -14.60 -13.26
N ILE A 151 11.22 -13.44 -13.43
CA ILE A 151 11.72 -12.34 -14.25
C ILE A 151 12.63 -11.48 -13.38
N THR A 152 13.94 -11.57 -13.62
CA THR A 152 14.97 -10.95 -12.77
C THR A 152 15.80 -9.89 -13.49
N ASP A 153 15.77 -9.85 -14.82
CA ASP A 153 16.52 -8.86 -15.59
C ASP A 153 15.97 -7.44 -15.38
N TRP A 154 16.84 -6.45 -15.43
CA TRP A 154 16.51 -5.08 -15.06
C TRP A 154 15.40 -4.46 -15.92
N LEU A 155 15.39 -4.76 -17.22
CA LEU A 155 14.43 -4.19 -18.15
C LEU A 155 13.04 -4.75 -17.86
N ASN A 156 12.90 -6.07 -17.84
CA ASN A 156 11.60 -6.72 -17.73
C ASN A 156 11.05 -6.69 -16.29
N LYS A 157 11.91 -6.71 -15.26
CA LYS A 157 11.45 -6.63 -13.86
C LYS A 157 10.74 -5.31 -13.53
N SER A 158 10.92 -4.30 -14.37
CA SER A 158 10.41 -2.94 -14.18
C SER A 158 9.04 -2.71 -14.85
N TYR A 159 8.49 -3.69 -15.58
CA TYR A 159 7.14 -3.60 -16.13
C TYR A 159 6.07 -3.82 -15.06
N THR A 160 4.94 -3.15 -15.22
CA THR A 160 3.76 -3.33 -14.37
C THR A 160 2.56 -3.77 -15.19
N TYR A 161 1.80 -4.72 -14.65
CA TYR A 161 0.63 -5.33 -15.26
C TYR A 161 -0.64 -4.94 -14.51
N LEU A 162 -1.77 -4.94 -15.21
CA LEU A 162 -3.04 -4.46 -14.68
C LEU A 162 -4.10 -5.55 -14.65
N ALA A 163 -4.80 -5.63 -13.52
CA ALA A 163 -6.06 -6.35 -13.41
C ALA A 163 -7.15 -5.42 -12.85
N ARG A 164 -8.41 -5.77 -13.07
CA ARG A 164 -9.54 -5.07 -12.50
C ARG A 164 -10.65 -6.03 -12.11
N VAL A 165 -11.54 -5.56 -11.24
CA VAL A 165 -12.76 -6.27 -10.85
C VAL A 165 -13.83 -5.24 -10.54
N LYS A 166 -15.10 -5.57 -10.71
CA LYS A 166 -16.18 -4.74 -10.16
C LYS A 166 -16.09 -4.76 -8.63
N ALA A 167 -16.27 -3.62 -7.98
CA ALA A 167 -16.12 -3.51 -6.53
C ALA A 167 -17.06 -4.45 -5.75
N ALA A 168 -18.28 -4.66 -6.28
CA ALA A 168 -19.24 -5.61 -5.72
C ALA A 168 -18.77 -7.08 -5.78
N ASP A 169 -17.85 -7.38 -6.70
CA ASP A 169 -17.34 -8.72 -7.00
C ASP A 169 -15.91 -8.95 -6.46
N ALA A 170 -15.35 -8.00 -5.69
CA ALA A 170 -13.94 -7.98 -5.30
C ALA A 170 -13.46 -9.22 -4.52
N PHE A 171 -14.38 -10.01 -3.99
CA PHE A 171 -14.10 -11.23 -3.22
C PHE A 171 -14.23 -12.53 -4.04
N ASP A 172 -14.50 -12.43 -5.35
CA ASP A 172 -14.60 -13.55 -6.28
C ASP A 172 -13.49 -13.47 -7.34
N LEU A 173 -12.49 -14.35 -7.23
CA LEU A 173 -11.37 -14.41 -8.18
C LEU A 173 -11.84 -14.63 -9.63
N GLY A 174 -12.93 -15.37 -9.85
CA GLY A 174 -13.45 -15.66 -11.19
C GLY A 174 -14.03 -14.44 -11.91
N LYS A 175 -14.20 -13.31 -11.21
CA LYS A 175 -14.72 -12.05 -11.75
C LYS A 175 -13.63 -11.08 -12.18
N TYR A 176 -12.37 -11.37 -11.84
CA TYR A 176 -11.25 -10.53 -12.23
C TYR A 176 -11.01 -10.58 -13.73
N GLU A 177 -10.67 -9.43 -14.28
CA GLU A 177 -10.25 -9.24 -15.66
C GLU A 177 -8.81 -8.75 -15.68
N TYR A 178 -8.02 -9.28 -16.60
CA TYR A 178 -6.61 -8.99 -16.77
C TYR A 178 -6.42 -8.28 -18.10
N PHE A 179 -5.51 -7.31 -18.14
CA PHE A 179 -5.21 -6.61 -19.38
C PHE A 179 -4.22 -7.43 -20.22
N TRP A 180 -4.62 -7.81 -21.43
CA TRP A 180 -3.84 -8.63 -22.37
C TRP A 180 -3.17 -7.82 -23.49
N GLY A 181 -2.98 -6.52 -23.25
CA GLY A 181 -2.46 -5.59 -24.25
C GLY A 181 -3.56 -4.96 -25.10
N ARG A 182 -3.18 -3.99 -25.92
CA ARG A 182 -4.14 -3.14 -26.67
C ARG A 182 -4.91 -3.95 -27.70
N GLN A 183 -4.25 -4.92 -28.33
CA GLN A 183 -4.88 -5.75 -29.36
C GLN A 183 -5.92 -6.72 -28.80
N GLN A 184 -5.72 -7.21 -27.58
CA GLN A 184 -6.56 -8.26 -26.99
C GLN A 184 -7.52 -7.75 -25.91
N GLY A 185 -7.25 -6.57 -25.34
CA GLY A 185 -8.10 -5.96 -24.34
C GLY A 185 -8.16 -6.72 -23.02
N TRP A 186 -9.32 -6.70 -22.37
CA TRP A 186 -9.57 -7.33 -21.08
C TRP A 186 -10.03 -8.78 -21.25
N LYS A 187 -9.49 -9.71 -20.46
CA LYS A 187 -9.93 -11.11 -20.41
C LYS A 187 -10.01 -11.63 -18.99
N ARG A 188 -10.86 -12.63 -18.74
CA ARG A 188 -10.92 -13.36 -17.46
C ARG A 188 -9.81 -14.39 -17.29
N GLU A 189 -9.11 -14.72 -18.38
CA GLU A 189 -7.90 -15.56 -18.31
C GLU A 189 -6.78 -14.76 -17.63
N VAL A 190 -6.15 -15.35 -16.61
CA VAL A 190 -5.00 -14.73 -15.93
C VAL A 190 -3.87 -14.54 -16.93
N LEU A 191 -3.32 -13.33 -16.99
CA LEU A 191 -2.22 -13.01 -17.89
C LEU A 191 -1.03 -13.95 -17.64
N ASN A 192 -0.57 -14.62 -18.70
CA ASN A 192 0.57 -15.56 -18.67
C ASN A 192 1.71 -15.13 -19.60
N ARG A 193 1.58 -13.97 -20.25
CA ARG A 193 2.57 -13.39 -21.15
C ARG A 193 2.97 -12.01 -20.62
N PHE A 194 4.25 -11.84 -20.30
CA PHE A 194 4.79 -10.66 -19.64
C PHE A 194 5.74 -9.93 -20.58
N THR A 195 5.18 -9.06 -21.42
CA THR A 195 5.91 -8.31 -22.46
C THR A 195 5.52 -6.82 -22.42
N PRO A 196 6.24 -5.95 -23.17
CA PRO A 196 5.87 -4.54 -23.27
C PRO A 196 4.44 -4.31 -23.80
N GLU A 197 3.95 -5.18 -24.69
CA GLU A 197 2.56 -5.10 -25.22
C GLU A 197 1.50 -5.29 -24.13
N THR A 198 1.79 -6.13 -23.15
CA THR A 198 0.85 -6.48 -22.06
C THR A 198 1.05 -5.62 -20.80
N ALA A 199 2.13 -4.86 -20.74
CA ALA A 199 2.43 -3.95 -19.63
C ALA A 199 1.66 -2.63 -19.79
N VAL A 200 1.34 -1.99 -18.66
CA VAL A 200 0.66 -0.68 -18.63
C VAL A 200 1.57 0.45 -18.17
N LEU A 201 2.64 0.12 -17.44
CA LEU A 201 3.63 1.07 -16.92
C LEU A 201 5.02 0.41 -16.93
N TRP A 202 6.07 1.23 -16.84
CA TRP A 202 7.46 0.79 -16.70
C TRP A 202 8.21 1.72 -15.74
N GLY A 203 9.12 1.15 -14.94
CA GLY A 203 9.97 1.93 -14.04
C GLY A 203 9.24 2.50 -12.82
N THR A 204 8.09 1.90 -12.47
CA THR A 204 7.26 2.34 -11.35
C THR A 204 7.49 1.43 -10.14
N GLY A 205 7.83 2.01 -9.00
CA GLY A 205 7.76 1.34 -7.70
C GLY A 205 6.35 1.39 -7.10
N GLN A 206 6.23 1.05 -5.83
CA GLN A 206 5.00 1.23 -5.07
C GLN A 206 4.51 2.69 -5.15
N GLY A 207 3.21 2.87 -5.35
CA GLY A 207 2.60 4.18 -5.55
C GLY A 207 1.09 4.20 -5.33
N GLN A 208 0.48 5.34 -5.64
CA GLN A 208 -0.96 5.57 -5.51
C GLN A 208 -1.51 6.23 -6.78
N VAL A 209 -2.55 5.64 -7.35
CA VAL A 209 -3.38 6.27 -8.40
C VAL A 209 -4.53 7.03 -7.75
N PHE A 210 -4.82 8.22 -8.26
CA PHE A 210 -6.01 8.99 -7.89
C PHE A 210 -6.54 9.80 -9.09
N TRP A 211 -7.80 10.22 -9.01
CA TRP A 211 -8.37 11.20 -9.93
C TRP A 211 -8.01 12.63 -9.51
N SER A 212 -7.37 13.40 -10.39
CA SER A 212 -7.12 14.83 -10.17
C SER A 212 -8.29 15.66 -10.69
N PRO A 213 -9.07 16.34 -9.83
CA PRO A 213 -10.14 17.23 -10.29
C PRO A 213 -9.59 18.49 -10.98
N TYR A 214 -8.35 18.89 -10.67
CA TYR A 214 -7.69 20.04 -11.29
C TYR A 214 -7.34 19.77 -12.75
N TYR A 215 -6.62 18.67 -13.02
CA TYR A 215 -6.21 18.29 -14.38
C TYR A 215 -7.27 17.49 -15.15
N LYS A 216 -8.31 17.01 -14.47
CA LYS A 216 -9.36 16.14 -15.02
C LYS A 216 -8.77 14.86 -15.64
N CYS A 217 -7.83 14.25 -14.94
CA CYS A 217 -7.17 13.01 -15.37
C CYS A 217 -6.76 12.14 -14.17
N TYR A 218 -6.46 10.87 -14.44
CA TYR A 218 -5.85 9.99 -13.45
C TYR A 218 -4.35 10.27 -13.36
N VAL A 219 -3.87 10.44 -12.14
CA VAL A 219 -2.46 10.66 -11.84
C VAL A 219 -1.94 9.49 -11.03
N LEU A 220 -0.79 8.95 -11.44
CA LEU A 220 0.00 8.03 -10.64
C LEU A 220 1.07 8.82 -9.92
N VAL A 221 1.04 8.78 -8.59
CA VAL A 221 2.17 9.20 -7.77
C VAL A 221 3.01 7.98 -7.47
N HIS A 222 4.29 8.02 -7.83
CA HIS A 222 5.26 7.01 -7.49
C HIS A 222 6.63 7.65 -7.31
N LEU A 223 7.53 6.94 -6.67
CA LEU A 223 8.94 7.28 -6.62
C LEU A 223 9.70 6.32 -7.52
N ALA A 224 10.51 6.86 -8.43
CA ALA A 224 11.43 6.09 -9.25
C ALA A 224 12.85 6.58 -8.99
N LEU A 225 13.76 5.66 -8.66
CA LEU A 225 15.20 5.94 -8.59
C LEU A 225 15.53 7.17 -7.72
N ALA A 226 14.91 7.27 -6.54
CA ALA A 226 15.16 8.39 -5.65
C ALA A 226 16.61 8.37 -5.17
N THR A 227 17.29 9.52 -5.26
CA THR A 227 18.59 9.71 -4.61
C THR A 227 18.40 9.49 -3.11
N PRO A 228 19.21 8.63 -2.48
CA PRO A 228 19.26 8.50 -1.04
C PRO A 228 19.33 9.86 -0.35
N ILE A 229 18.36 10.17 0.51
CA ILE A 229 18.46 11.30 1.43
C ILE A 229 19.30 10.80 2.61
N ASP A 230 20.40 11.50 2.91
CA ASP A 230 21.35 11.14 3.98
C ASP A 230 21.85 9.67 3.91
N GLY A 231 22.01 9.13 2.70
CA GLY A 231 22.44 7.75 2.46
C GLY A 231 21.35 6.69 2.65
N GLY A 232 20.08 7.10 2.78
CA GLY A 232 18.92 6.24 3.02
C GLY A 232 18.19 5.67 1.81
N LEU A 233 17.18 4.84 2.08
CA LEU A 233 16.22 4.35 1.10
C LEU A 233 14.98 5.23 1.07
N VAL A 234 14.69 5.81 -0.10
CA VAL A 234 13.51 6.65 -0.36
C VAL A 234 12.57 5.95 -1.33
N TYR A 235 11.33 5.67 -0.91
CA TYR A 235 10.36 4.89 -1.68
C TYR A 235 8.91 5.04 -1.20
N ALA A 236 7.98 4.37 -1.90
CA ALA A 236 6.54 4.32 -1.57
C ALA A 236 5.86 5.69 -1.54
N GLY A 237 5.86 6.44 -2.65
CA GLY A 237 5.15 7.71 -2.73
C GLY A 237 3.63 7.53 -2.70
N VAL A 238 2.95 8.03 -1.67
CA VAL A 238 1.49 7.90 -1.50
C VAL A 238 0.82 9.25 -1.56
N ALA A 239 -0.15 9.39 -2.47
CA ALA A 239 -0.99 10.57 -2.61
C ALA A 239 -2.09 10.62 -1.55
N HIS A 240 -2.32 11.81 -0.99
CA HIS A 240 -3.40 12.10 -0.03
C HIS A 240 -4.35 13.17 -0.59
N PRO A 241 -5.11 12.85 -1.66
CA PRO A 241 -5.93 13.85 -2.37
C PRO A 241 -7.04 14.45 -1.52
N TYR A 242 -7.39 13.81 -0.40
CA TYR A 242 -8.44 14.26 0.50
C TYR A 242 -8.08 15.51 1.33
N HIS A 243 -6.80 15.89 1.41
CA HIS A 243 -6.41 17.13 2.11
C HIS A 243 -6.73 18.40 1.31
N ASP A 244 -6.94 18.30 -0.02
CA ASP A 244 -7.39 19.41 -0.86
C ASP A 244 -8.33 18.88 -1.97
N PRO A 245 -9.64 18.84 -1.71
CA PRO A 245 -10.63 18.39 -2.69
C PRO A 245 -10.72 19.24 -3.96
N SER A 246 -10.16 20.45 -3.97
CA SER A 246 -10.09 21.26 -5.21
C SER A 246 -9.06 20.71 -6.20
N GLY A 247 -8.12 19.91 -5.71
CA GLY A 247 -7.00 19.36 -6.47
C GLY A 247 -5.93 20.37 -6.85
N LYS A 248 -5.97 21.61 -6.36
CA LYS A 248 -4.94 22.63 -6.62
C LYS A 248 -3.63 22.32 -5.92
N THR A 249 -3.69 21.58 -4.83
CA THR A 249 -2.53 21.07 -4.10
C THR A 249 -2.64 19.58 -3.88
N LEU A 250 -1.50 18.93 -3.71
CA LEU A 250 -1.42 17.51 -3.40
C LEU A 250 -0.45 17.30 -2.25
N VAL A 251 -0.95 16.65 -1.19
CA VAL A 251 -0.09 16.14 -0.13
C VAL A 251 0.38 14.75 -0.53
N VAL A 252 1.69 14.51 -0.43
CA VAL A 252 2.32 13.22 -0.72
C VAL A 252 3.18 12.82 0.49
N SER A 253 3.04 11.58 0.95
CA SER A 253 3.98 11.00 1.92
C SER A 253 4.89 9.98 1.26
N TYR A 254 6.07 9.75 1.83
CA TYR A 254 7.02 8.72 1.40
C TYR A 254 7.84 8.18 2.57
N THR A 255 8.42 7.00 2.38
CA THR A 255 9.41 6.44 3.31
C THR A 255 10.78 7.05 3.02
N ASN A 256 11.50 7.47 4.05
CA ASN A 256 12.92 7.77 4.07
C ASN A 256 13.57 7.04 5.26
N ASN A 257 14.20 5.89 5.06
CA ASN A 257 14.77 5.07 6.15
C ASN A 257 13.79 4.79 7.31
N ASN A 258 12.59 4.30 6.99
CA ASN A 258 11.51 4.06 7.96
C ASN A 258 11.04 5.33 8.70
N HIS A 259 11.37 6.52 8.19
CA HIS A 259 10.76 7.78 8.57
C HIS A 259 9.73 8.17 7.52
N ILE A 260 8.50 8.43 7.93
CA ILE A 260 7.48 8.96 7.02
C ILE A 260 7.68 10.46 6.91
N GLU A 261 8.02 10.91 5.70
CA GLU A 261 8.09 12.32 5.36
C GLU A 261 6.87 12.72 4.53
N VAL A 262 6.57 14.01 4.53
CA VAL A 262 5.42 14.58 3.82
C VAL A 262 5.84 15.84 3.09
N ILE A 263 5.42 15.95 1.83
CA ILE A 263 5.54 17.15 1.03
C ILE A 263 4.16 17.63 0.59
N LYS A 264 4.05 18.94 0.36
CA LYS A 264 2.89 19.55 -0.28
C LYS A 264 3.32 20.11 -1.62
N ILE A 265 2.67 19.65 -2.68
CA ILE A 265 2.85 20.10 -4.04
C ILE A 265 1.74 21.10 -4.35
N VAL A 266 2.08 22.22 -4.99
CA VAL A 266 1.12 23.17 -5.53
C VAL A 266 1.18 23.05 -7.05
N PHE A 267 0.03 22.86 -7.69
CA PHE A 267 -0.07 22.82 -9.14
C PHE A 267 -0.28 24.24 -9.68
N GLU A 268 0.50 24.58 -10.70
CA GLU A 268 0.37 25.82 -11.48
C GLU A 268 -0.38 25.53 -12.79
#